data_AF-A0A2D5AKD1-F1
#
_entry.id   AF-A0A2D5AKD1-F1
#
_cell.length_a   1.000
_cell.length_b   1.000
_cell.length_c   1.000
_cell.angle_alpha   90.00
_cell.angle_beta   90.00
_cell.angle_gamma   90.00
#
_symmetry.space_group_name_H-M   'P 1'
#
loop_
_entity.id
_entity.type
_entity.pdbx_description
1 polymer ?
#
loop_
_entity_poly.entity_id
_entity_poly.type
_entity_poly.pdbx_seq_one_letter_code
_entity_poly.pdbx_strand_id
1 'polypeptide(L)'
;MRDRDEDEKTGKRTLAVRFGMKFARLEIAVMGTLASILIIPVGICSGCSALLSIAFAIFLAVFHLALSWRVFRTEPSAVYNVLLARAALQLLSFAVLTSIMFALK
;
A
#
# COMPACT_ATOMS: atom_id res chain seq x y z
N MET A 1 10.97 -5.48 6.43
CA MET A 1 10.48 -5.74 7.80
C MET A 1 10.73 -7.18 8.20
N ARG A 2 10.25 -8.16 7.42
CA ARG A 2 10.57 -9.59 7.61
C ARG A 2 12.07 -9.84 7.69
N ASP A 3 12.82 -9.32 6.73
CA ASP A 3 14.25 -9.66 6.57
C ASP A 3 15.17 -8.67 7.28
N ARG A 4 14.66 -7.90 8.26
CA ARG A 4 15.43 -6.84 8.93
C ARG A 4 16.71 -7.37 9.57
N ASP A 5 16.61 -8.45 10.35
CA ASP A 5 17.76 -8.97 11.12
C ASP A 5 18.84 -9.55 10.20
N GLU A 6 18.42 -10.12 9.06
CA GLU A 6 19.33 -10.57 8.01
C GLU A 6 19.97 -9.40 7.27
N ASP A 7 19.18 -8.37 6.93
CA ASP A 7 19.66 -7.15 6.29
C ASP A 7 20.69 -6.42 7.16
N GLU A 8 20.46 -6.35 8.47
CA GLU A 8 21.38 -5.75 9.44
C GLU A 8 22.71 -6.53 9.52
N LYS A 9 22.65 -7.86 9.64
CA LYS A 9 23.84 -8.73 9.67
C LYS A 9 24.66 -8.70 8.38
N THR A 10 24.01 -8.52 7.25
CA THR A 10 24.65 -8.45 5.92
C THR A 10 25.11 -7.03 5.55
N GLY A 11 24.93 -6.05 6.44
CA GLY A 11 25.36 -4.67 6.24
C GLY A 11 24.48 -3.86 5.29
N LYS A 12 23.30 -4.36 4.92
CA LYS A 12 22.34 -3.62 4.09
C LYS A 12 21.72 -2.48 4.90
N ARG A 13 21.64 -1.30 4.27
CA ARG A 13 21.08 -0.08 4.88
C ARG A 13 19.63 0.16 4.43
N THR A 14 18.77 -0.84 4.59
CA THR A 14 17.34 -0.69 4.26
C THR A 14 16.64 0.29 5.20
N LEU A 15 15.48 0.84 4.82
CA LEU A 15 14.73 1.80 5.65
C LEU A 15 14.38 1.22 7.03
N ALA A 16 14.05 -0.08 7.09
CA ALA A 16 13.77 -0.76 8.34
C ALA A 16 15.01 -0.90 9.25
N VAL A 17 16.21 -1.03 8.68
CA VAL A 17 17.47 -1.05 9.44
C VAL A 17 17.88 0.36 9.87
N ARG A 18 17.74 1.36 8.99
CA ARG A 18 18.16 2.75 9.25
C ARG A 18 17.25 3.50 10.22
N PHE A 19 15.94 3.36 10.08
CA PHE A 19 14.94 4.13 10.82
C PHE A 19 14.07 3.26 11.74
N GLY A 20 14.31 1.95 11.75
CA GLY A 20 13.62 1.00 12.62
C GLY A 20 12.22 0.61 12.13
N MET A 21 11.63 -0.31 12.88
CA MET A 21 10.34 -0.92 12.55
C MET A 21 9.16 0.05 12.60
N LYS A 22 9.18 1.03 13.53
CA LYS A 22 8.11 2.03 13.65
C LYS A 22 8.02 2.90 12.39
N PHE A 23 9.16 3.34 11.87
CA PHE A 23 9.22 4.12 10.64
C PHE A 23 8.73 3.30 9.43
N ALA A 24 9.21 2.05 9.28
CA ALA A 24 8.79 1.20 8.17
C ALA A 24 7.27 0.94 8.18
N ARG A 25 6.64 0.79 9.36
CA ARG A 25 5.18 0.65 9.47
C ARG A 25 4.44 1.95 9.10
N LEU A 26 4.96 3.09 9.55
CA LEU A 26 4.41 4.40 9.21
C LEU A 26 4.48 4.67 7.70
N GLU A 27 5.61 4.35 7.08
CA GLU A 27 5.80 4.49 5.64
C GLU A 27 4.74 3.72 4.84
N ILE A 28 4.50 2.45 5.19
CA ILE A 28 3.43 1.65 4.56
C ILE A 28 2.07 2.33 4.71
N ALA A 29 1.73 2.77 5.93
CA ALA A 29 0.45 3.42 6.19
C ALA A 29 0.29 4.71 5.38
N VAL A 30 1.32 5.56 5.36
CA VAL A 30 1.30 6.85 4.64
C VAL A 30 1.23 6.63 3.13
N MET A 31 2.06 5.76 2.57
CA MET A 31 2.13 5.54 1.13
C MET A 31 0.83 4.95 0.57
N GLY A 32 0.25 3.94 1.23
CA GLY A 32 -1.01 3.39 0.74
C GLY A 32 -2.22 4.32 0.97
N THR A 33 -2.19 5.16 2.01
CA THR A 33 -3.20 6.20 2.20
C THR A 33 -3.10 7.25 1.10
N LEU A 34 -1.88 7.70 0.81
CA LEU A 34 -1.61 8.66 -0.25
C LEU A 34 -2.04 8.10 -1.62
N ALA A 35 -1.72 6.84 -1.92
CA ALA A 35 -2.17 6.17 -3.14
C ALA A 35 -3.70 6.11 -3.25
N SER A 36 -4.38 5.83 -2.14
CA SER A 36 -5.85 5.78 -2.09
C SER A 36 -6.50 7.16 -2.31
N ILE A 37 -5.87 8.24 -1.83
CA ILE A 37 -6.38 9.61 -2.02
C ILE A 37 -6.08 10.11 -3.44
N LEU A 38 -4.86 9.87 -3.94
CA LEU A 38 -4.41 10.39 -5.23
C LEU A 38 -5.14 9.77 -6.43
N ILE A 39 -5.81 8.64 -6.26
CA ILE A 39 -6.61 8.07 -7.36
C ILE A 39 -7.80 8.96 -7.74
N ILE A 40 -8.30 9.81 -6.83
CA ILE A 40 -9.41 10.73 -7.10
C ILE A 40 -9.04 11.76 -8.18
N PRO A 41 -8.01 12.61 -7.99
CA PRO A 41 -7.61 13.56 -9.03
C PRO A 41 -7.13 12.87 -10.31
N VAL A 42 -6.49 11.69 -10.22
CA VAL A 42 -6.11 10.90 -11.41
C VAL A 42 -7.34 10.55 -12.25
N GLY A 43 -8.43 10.14 -11.62
CA GLY A 43 -9.68 9.82 -12.30
C GLY A 43 -10.36 11.01 -12.94
N ILE A 44 -10.44 12.12 -12.20
CA ILE A 44 -11.03 13.36 -12.71
C ILE A 44 -10.23 13.83 -13.94
N CYS A 45 -8.89 13.83 -13.86
CA CYS A 45 -8.03 14.19 -14.98
C CYS A 45 -8.09 13.17 -16.14
N SER A 46 -8.44 11.91 -15.87
CA SER A 46 -8.61 10.91 -16.91
C SER A 46 -9.96 11.02 -17.63
N GLY A 47 -10.88 11.89 -17.21
CA GLY A 47 -12.24 11.98 -17.75
C GLY A 47 -13.25 11.04 -17.06
N CYS A 48 -12.81 10.25 -16.08
CA CYS A 48 -13.67 9.38 -15.30
C CYS A 48 -14.60 10.19 -14.39
N SER A 49 -15.80 9.68 -14.13
CA SER A 49 -16.74 10.29 -13.17
C SER A 49 -16.10 10.45 -11.79
N ALA A 50 -16.32 11.63 -11.17
CA ALA A 50 -15.87 11.90 -9.81
C ALA A 50 -16.44 10.87 -8.82
N LEU A 51 -17.69 10.45 -8.99
CA LEU A 51 -18.34 9.45 -8.12
C LEU A 51 -17.62 8.10 -8.21
N LEU A 52 -17.29 7.64 -9.43
CA LEU A 52 -16.57 6.38 -9.63
C LEU A 52 -15.14 6.45 -9.06
N SER A 53 -14.48 7.60 -9.26
CA SER A 53 -13.13 7.85 -8.72
C SER A 53 -13.11 7.83 -7.18
N ILE A 54 -14.13 8.41 -6.54
CA ILE A 54 -14.31 8.34 -5.08
C ILE A 54 -14.62 6.92 -4.62
N ALA A 55 -15.46 6.18 -5.34
CA ALA A 55 -15.76 4.78 -5.00
C ALA A 55 -14.50 3.91 -5.03
N PHE A 56 -13.64 4.08 -6.04
CA PHE A 56 -12.35 3.37 -6.14
C PHE A 56 -11.39 3.78 -5.01
N ALA A 57 -11.34 5.07 -4.67
CA ALA A 57 -10.57 5.55 -3.53
C ALA A 57 -11.00 4.92 -2.20
N ILE A 58 -12.32 4.84 -1.94
CA ILE A 58 -12.86 4.21 -0.74
C ILE A 58 -12.53 2.72 -0.70
N PHE A 59 -12.68 2.01 -1.82
CA PHE A 59 -12.33 0.59 -1.91
C PHE A 59 -10.86 0.35 -1.55
N LEU A 60 -9.93 1.12 -2.14
CA LEU A 60 -8.51 1.02 -1.86
C LEU A 60 -8.19 1.41 -0.40
N ALA A 61 -8.83 2.45 0.12
CA ALA A 61 -8.62 2.91 1.49
C ALA A 61 -9.05 1.85 2.52
N VAL A 62 -10.20 1.19 2.32
CA VAL A 62 -10.67 0.11 3.21
C VAL A 62 -9.72 -1.08 3.16
N PHE A 63 -9.30 -1.49 1.96
CA PHE A 63 -8.32 -2.57 1.80
C PHE A 63 -7.00 -2.22 2.52
N HIS A 64 -6.49 -1.02 2.27
CA HIS A 64 -5.23 -0.54 2.83
C HIS A 64 -5.27 -0.41 4.36
N LEU A 65 -6.40 0.07 4.91
CA LEU A 65 -6.59 0.18 6.36
C LEU A 65 -6.55 -1.19 7.01
N ALA A 66 -7.21 -2.19 6.43
CA ALA A 66 -7.18 -3.56 6.92
C ALA A 66 -5.78 -4.19 6.86
N LEU A 67 -5.03 -3.92 5.78
CA LEU A 67 -3.64 -4.38 5.64
C LEU A 67 -2.72 -3.70 6.66
N SER A 68 -2.78 -2.37 6.75
CA SER A 68 -1.98 -1.56 7.68
C SER A 68 -2.22 -1.99 9.11
N TRP A 69 -3.48 -2.15 9.52
CA TRP A 69 -3.83 -2.59 10.87
C TRP A 69 -3.17 -3.93 11.24
N ARG A 70 -3.12 -4.88 10.30
CA ARG A 70 -2.40 -6.15 10.51
C ARG A 70 -0.90 -5.95 10.61
N VAL A 71 -0.30 -5.13 9.75
CA VAL A 71 1.14 -4.82 9.78
C VAL A 71 1.55 -4.18 11.13
N PHE A 72 0.70 -3.34 11.71
CA PHE A 72 0.96 -2.74 13.03
C PHE A 72 0.84 -3.71 14.20
N ARG A 73 -0.07 -4.70 14.12
CA ARG A 73 -0.33 -5.67 15.19
C ARG A 73 0.49 -6.96 15.09
N THR A 74 1.07 -7.25 13.94
CA THR A 74 1.84 -8.48 13.71
C THR A 74 3.33 -8.21 13.80
N GLU A 75 4.01 -8.94 14.67
CA GLU A 75 5.47 -8.94 14.73
C GLU A 75 6.09 -9.65 13.51
N PRO A 76 7.28 -9.22 13.07
CA PRO A 76 7.98 -9.85 11.94
C PRO A 76 8.08 -11.36 12.11
N SER A 77 7.48 -12.09 11.19
CA SER A 77 7.42 -13.56 11.20
C SER A 77 7.06 -14.05 9.80
N ALA A 78 6.95 -15.38 9.61
CA ALA A 78 6.51 -15.97 8.35
C ALA A 78 5.15 -15.43 7.86
N VAL A 79 4.30 -14.91 8.76
CA VAL A 79 3.02 -14.24 8.43
C VAL A 79 3.20 -13.05 7.50
N TYR A 80 4.37 -12.40 7.50
CA TYR A 80 4.66 -11.27 6.60
C TYR A 80 4.66 -11.68 5.13
N ASN A 81 4.83 -12.96 4.79
CA ASN A 81 4.69 -13.42 3.40
C ASN A 81 3.24 -13.29 2.90
N VAL A 82 2.28 -13.56 3.78
CA VAL A 82 0.86 -13.37 3.47
C VAL A 82 0.53 -11.89 3.39
N LEU A 83 1.10 -11.06 4.27
CA LEU A 83 0.94 -9.60 4.20
C LEU A 83 1.56 -9.02 2.93
N LEU A 84 2.71 -9.55 2.49
CA LEU A 84 3.36 -9.17 1.23
C LEU A 84 2.50 -9.55 0.03
N ALA A 85 1.93 -10.76 0.01
CA ALA A 85 0.99 -11.17 -1.03
C ALA A 85 -0.26 -10.27 -1.08
N ARG A 86 -0.79 -9.86 0.08
CA ARG A 86 -1.91 -8.90 0.16
C ARG A 86 -1.51 -7.50 -0.30
N ALA A 87 -0.29 -7.06 -0.02
CA ALA A 87 0.23 -5.80 -0.52
C ALA A 87 0.37 -5.82 -2.05
N ALA A 88 0.85 -6.94 -2.62
CA ALA A 88 0.89 -7.14 -4.05
C ALA A 88 -0.51 -7.14 -4.68
N LEU A 89 -1.50 -7.76 -4.03
CA LEU A 89 -2.89 -7.71 -4.46
C LEU A 89 -3.44 -6.27 -4.41
N GLN A 90 -3.15 -5.50 -3.37
CA GLN A 90 -3.52 -4.08 -3.29
C GLN A 90 -2.93 -3.27 -4.44
N LEU A 91 -1.66 -3.49 -4.76
CA LEU A 91 -0.99 -2.83 -5.89
C LEU A 91 -1.64 -3.22 -7.22
N LEU A 92 -1.96 -4.50 -7.41
CA LEU A 92 -2.67 -4.98 -8.60
C LEU A 92 -4.06 -4.35 -8.70
N SER A 93 -4.82 -4.29 -7.61
CA SER A 93 -6.12 -3.62 -7.57
C SER A 93 -6.00 -2.15 -7.95
N PHE A 94 -5.01 -1.43 -7.42
CA PHE A 94 -4.74 -0.04 -7.81
C PHE A 94 -4.47 0.09 -9.32
N ALA A 95 -3.62 -0.78 -9.89
CA ALA A 95 -3.29 -0.75 -11.31
C ALA A 95 -4.51 -1.05 -12.20
N VAL A 96 -5.33 -2.05 -11.83
CA VAL A 96 -6.55 -2.43 -12.56
C VAL A 96 -7.58 -1.31 -12.52
N LEU A 97 -7.87 -0.75 -11.34
CA LEU A 97 -8.83 0.33 -11.18
C LEU A 97 -8.39 1.57 -11.97
N THR A 98 -7.11 1.93 -11.88
CA THR A 98 -6.56 3.05 -12.67
C THR A 98 -6.72 2.79 -14.18
N SER A 99 -6.42 1.57 -14.64
CA SER A 99 -6.59 1.19 -16.05
C SER A 99 -8.06 1.30 -16.50
N ILE A 100 -9.00 0.88 -15.66
CA ILE A 100 -10.44 1.02 -15.92
C ILE A 100 -10.83 2.50 -16.06
N MET A 101 -10.29 3.39 -15.20
CA MET A 101 -10.58 4.83 -15.27
C MET A 101 -10.11 5.48 -16.57
N PHE A 102 -9.00 4.99 -17.14
CA PHE A 102 -8.52 5.45 -18.46
C PHE A 102 -9.31 4.83 -19.62
N ALA A 103 -9.90 3.64 -19.42
CA ALA A 103 -10.71 2.96 -20.43
C ALA A 103 -12.16 3.48 -20.50
N LEU A 104 -12.74 3.89 -19.37
CA LEU A 104 -14.13 4.40 -19.25
C LEU A 104 -14.27 5.89 -19.57
N LYS A 105 -13.37 6.45 -20.37
CA LYS A 105 -13.42 7.85 -20.84
C LYS A 105 -14.72 8.18 -21.57
#